data_AF-A0A380E9W1-F1
#
_entry.id   AF-A0A380E9W1-F1
#
_cell.length_a   1.000
_cell.length_b   1.000
_cell.length_c   1.000
_cell.angle_alpha   90.00
_cell.angle_beta   90.00
_cell.angle_gamma   90.00
#
_symmetry.space_group_name_H-M   'P 1'
#
loop_
_entity.id
_entity.type
_entity.pdbx_description
1 polymer ?
#
loop_
_entity_poly.entity_id
_entity_poly.type
_entity_poly.pdbx_seq_one_letter_code
_entity_poly.pdbx_strand_id
1 'polypeptide(L)'
;MINVKDVENVTPNKALAEQINQADQTFRAQTAEVIIPNNTIDFKGERDDVRTRETNLGNAIADAMEAYGVKNFSKKTDFAVTNGGGIRASIAKGKVTRYDLISVLPFGNTIAQIDVKGSDVWTAFEHSLGAPTTQKDGKTVLTANGGLLHISDSIRVYYDINKPSGKRINAIQILNKETGKFENIDLKRVYHVTMNDFTASGGDGYSMFGGPREEGISLDQVLASYLKTANLAKYDTTEPQRMLLGKPAVSEQPAKGQQGSKGSKSGKDTQPIGDDKVMDPAKKPAPGKVVLLLAHRGTVSSGTEGSGRTIEGATVSSKSGNNWLECQCLKVARMRNSYQKLELIKVQAQKRCLYY
;
A
#
# COMPACT_ATOMS: atom_id res chain seq x y z
N MET A 1 20.24 8.87 -10.18
CA MET A 1 20.32 9.37 -8.80
C MET A 1 21.79 9.62 -8.51
N ILE A 2 22.14 10.79 -7.98
CA ILE A 2 23.51 11.12 -7.55
C ILE A 2 23.78 10.34 -6.25
N ASN A 3 24.97 9.75 -6.10
CA ASN A 3 25.35 9.03 -4.88
C ASN A 3 25.86 10.03 -3.83
N VAL A 4 25.64 9.74 -2.55
CA VAL A 4 26.14 10.57 -1.43
C VAL A 4 27.66 10.73 -1.49
N LYS A 5 28.37 9.68 -1.94
CA LYS A 5 29.82 9.71 -2.14
C LYS A 5 30.26 10.71 -3.22
N ASP A 6 29.42 10.95 -4.22
CA ASP A 6 29.76 11.84 -5.35
C ASP A 6 29.70 13.33 -4.95
N VAL A 7 29.22 13.63 -3.73
CA VAL A 7 29.02 15.00 -3.22
C VAL A 7 29.77 15.26 -1.89
N GLU A 8 30.64 14.35 -1.45
CA GLU A 8 31.41 14.50 -0.19
C GLU A 8 32.25 15.78 -0.13
N ASN A 9 32.68 16.30 -1.28
CA ASN A 9 33.50 17.51 -1.39
C ASN A 9 32.73 18.76 -1.87
N VAL A 10 31.41 18.67 -2.02
CA VAL A 10 30.59 19.82 -2.39
C VAL A 10 30.32 20.65 -1.13
N THR A 11 30.68 21.93 -1.18
CA THR A 11 30.37 22.84 -0.07
C THR A 11 28.91 23.28 -0.15
N PRO A 12 28.09 23.05 0.90
CA PRO A 12 26.70 23.50 0.92
C PRO A 12 26.59 25.01 0.77
N ASN A 13 25.60 25.47 0.01
CA ASN A 13 25.28 26.89 -0.04
C ASN A 13 24.78 27.35 1.34
N LYS A 14 25.48 28.29 1.98
CA LYS A 14 25.18 28.74 3.35
C LYS A 14 23.74 29.23 3.54
N ALA A 15 23.24 30.05 2.62
CA ALA A 15 21.87 30.59 2.71
C ALA A 15 20.82 29.48 2.57
N LEU A 16 21.05 28.50 1.69
CA LEU A 16 20.17 27.34 1.55
C LEU A 16 20.23 26.44 2.79
N ALA A 17 21.42 26.21 3.35
CA ALA A 17 21.60 25.43 4.57
C ALA A 17 20.84 26.05 5.76
N GLU A 18 20.88 27.37 5.91
CA GLU A 18 20.10 28.09 6.93
C GLU A 18 18.59 27.91 6.74
N GLN A 19 18.08 28.03 5.51
CA GLN A 19 16.66 27.79 5.21
C GLN A 19 16.23 26.34 5.51
N ILE A 20 17.07 25.37 5.15
CA ILE A 20 16.82 23.94 5.44
C ILE A 20 16.79 23.71 6.96
N ASN A 21 17.74 24.28 7.70
CA ASN A 21 17.80 24.15 9.16
C ASN A 21 16.58 24.77 9.84
N GLN A 22 16.14 25.96 9.39
CA GLN A 22 14.94 26.59 9.92
C GLN A 22 13.67 25.78 9.63
N ALA A 23 13.55 25.23 8.42
CA ALA A 23 12.45 24.37 8.04
C ALA A 23 12.44 23.08 8.86
N ASP A 24 13.61 22.48 9.11
CA ASP A 24 13.73 21.29 9.95
C ASP A 24 13.32 21.57 11.40
N GLN A 25 13.86 22.64 12.00
CA GLN A 25 13.51 23.00 13.38
C GLN A 25 12.00 23.23 13.55
N THR A 26 11.38 23.91 12.57
CA THR A 26 9.93 24.13 12.56
C THR A 26 9.17 22.81 12.50
N PHE A 27 9.58 21.91 11.60
CA PHE A 27 8.94 20.61 11.43
C PHE A 27 9.08 19.74 12.68
N ARG A 28 10.29 19.68 13.27
CA ARG A 28 10.56 18.96 14.52
C ARG A 28 9.73 19.52 15.68
N ALA A 29 9.58 20.83 15.79
CA ALA A 29 8.75 21.45 16.82
C ALA A 29 7.27 21.06 16.65
N GLN A 30 6.75 21.06 15.43
CA GLN A 30 5.36 20.67 15.12
C GLN A 30 5.09 19.16 15.31
N THR A 31 6.16 18.35 15.32
CA THR A 31 6.08 16.88 15.42
C THR A 31 6.74 16.35 16.69
N ALA A 32 6.94 17.23 17.69
CA ALA A 32 7.62 16.92 18.95
C ALA A 32 6.76 16.12 19.95
N GLU A 33 5.48 15.89 19.64
CA GLU A 33 4.59 15.07 20.49
C GLU A 33 5.25 13.73 20.79
N VAL A 34 5.41 13.42 22.08
CA VAL A 34 5.96 12.16 22.55
C VAL A 34 4.89 11.09 22.48
N ILE A 35 5.15 10.04 21.69
CA ILE A 35 4.26 8.89 21.55
C ILE A 35 4.63 7.80 22.54
N ILE A 36 5.93 7.51 22.65
CA ILE A 36 6.47 6.56 23.65
C ILE A 36 7.61 7.28 24.39
N PRO A 37 7.47 7.56 25.70
CA PRO A 37 8.51 8.25 26.47
C PRO A 37 9.84 7.47 26.53
N ASN A 38 9.76 6.14 26.66
CA ASN A 38 10.92 5.26 26.74
C ASN A 38 10.62 3.91 26.06
N ASN A 39 10.85 3.83 24.76
CA ASN A 39 10.73 2.60 23.97
C ASN A 39 11.94 1.69 24.23
N THR A 40 11.70 0.45 24.64
CA THR A 40 12.75 -0.57 24.85
C THR A 40 12.98 -1.46 23.63
N ILE A 41 12.11 -1.36 22.62
CA ILE A 41 12.11 -2.20 21.42
C ILE A 41 12.91 -1.52 20.31
N ASP A 42 13.70 -2.28 19.56
CA ASP A 42 14.30 -1.78 18.32
C ASP A 42 13.44 -2.21 17.12
N PHE A 43 12.61 -1.30 16.61
CA PHE A 43 11.68 -1.58 15.52
C PHE A 43 12.39 -1.50 14.17
N LYS A 44 12.51 -2.63 13.49
CA LYS A 44 13.26 -2.78 12.24
C LYS A 44 12.42 -2.36 11.04
N GLY A 45 12.79 -1.23 10.44
CA GLY A 45 12.14 -0.65 9.27
C GLY A 45 13.08 -0.39 8.10
N GLU A 46 14.27 -0.98 8.11
CA GLU A 46 15.26 -0.79 7.05
C GLU A 46 14.79 -1.39 5.73
N ARG A 47 15.09 -0.68 4.64
CA ARG A 47 14.64 -1.01 3.29
C ARG A 47 14.96 -2.45 2.89
N ASP A 48 16.17 -2.91 3.24
CA ASP A 48 16.66 -4.23 2.84
C ASP A 48 15.96 -5.35 3.61
N ASP A 49 15.34 -5.05 4.74
CA ASP A 49 14.58 -6.01 5.55
C ASP A 49 13.09 -5.99 5.17
N VAL A 50 12.44 -4.83 5.26
CA VAL A 50 10.97 -4.71 5.05
C VAL A 50 10.52 -5.11 3.66
N ARG A 51 11.44 -5.27 2.71
CA ARG A 51 11.18 -5.65 1.32
C ARG A 51 11.60 -7.07 0.96
N THR A 52 12.21 -7.81 1.90
CA THR A 52 12.72 -9.16 1.66
C THR A 52 12.21 -10.17 2.67
N ARG A 53 11.76 -9.72 3.85
CA ARG A 53 11.27 -10.57 4.93
C ARG A 53 10.29 -9.83 5.85
N GLU A 54 9.62 -10.59 6.70
CA GLU A 54 8.81 -10.08 7.81
C GLU A 54 9.67 -9.28 8.80
N THR A 55 9.10 -8.21 9.37
CA THR A 55 9.77 -7.38 10.38
C THR A 55 8.85 -7.06 11.54
N ASN A 56 9.42 -6.83 12.74
CA ASN A 56 8.65 -6.45 13.91
C ASN A 56 7.93 -5.10 13.75
N LEU A 57 8.51 -4.13 13.01
CA LEU A 57 7.83 -2.86 12.72
C LEU A 57 6.67 -3.05 11.73
N GLY A 58 6.85 -3.85 10.69
CA GLY A 58 5.77 -4.19 9.76
C GLY A 58 4.59 -4.84 10.47
N ASN A 59 4.88 -5.76 11.40
CA ASN A 59 3.88 -6.38 12.26
C ASN A 59 3.18 -5.37 13.17
N ALA A 60 3.91 -4.45 13.78
CA ALA A 60 3.33 -3.42 14.64
C ALA A 60 2.39 -2.47 13.87
N ILE A 61 2.76 -2.11 12.64
CA ILE A 61 1.90 -1.30 11.76
C ILE A 61 0.63 -2.08 11.40
N ALA A 62 0.76 -3.33 10.97
CA ALA A 62 -0.40 -4.15 10.63
C ALA A 62 -1.32 -4.39 11.85
N ASP A 63 -0.77 -4.65 13.03
CA ASP A 63 -1.56 -4.77 14.26
C ASP A 63 -2.28 -3.47 14.64
N ALA A 64 -1.62 -2.32 14.46
CA ALA A 64 -2.26 -1.01 14.65
C ALA A 64 -3.44 -0.82 13.70
N MET A 65 -3.27 -1.23 12.45
CA MET A 65 -4.31 -1.15 11.43
C MET A 65 -5.48 -2.08 11.73
N GLU A 66 -5.22 -3.31 12.15
CA GLU A 66 -6.26 -4.24 12.57
C GLU A 66 -7.04 -3.69 13.78
N ALA A 67 -6.33 -3.23 14.81
CA ALA A 67 -6.95 -2.68 16.02
C ALA A 67 -7.84 -1.47 15.70
N TYR A 68 -7.40 -0.58 14.79
CA TYR A 68 -8.22 0.52 14.31
C TYR A 68 -9.44 0.02 13.55
N GLY A 69 -9.25 -0.91 12.60
CA GLY A 69 -10.32 -1.36 11.72
C GLY A 69 -11.42 -2.12 12.45
N VAL A 70 -11.07 -2.95 13.44
CA VAL A 70 -12.05 -3.63 14.32
C VAL A 70 -12.95 -2.64 15.06
N LYS A 71 -12.40 -1.48 15.46
CA LYS A 71 -13.11 -0.50 16.29
C LYS A 71 -13.87 0.55 15.48
N ASN A 72 -13.32 1.00 14.36
CA ASN A 72 -13.76 2.24 13.71
C ASN A 72 -14.40 2.05 12.34
N PHE A 73 -14.23 0.91 11.68
CA PHE A 73 -14.91 0.65 10.40
C PHE A 73 -16.26 -0.02 10.59
N SER A 74 -17.13 0.14 9.58
CA SER A 74 -18.48 -0.41 9.59
C SER A 74 -18.52 -1.93 9.70
N LYS A 75 -17.48 -2.61 9.20
CA LYS A 75 -17.31 -4.06 9.30
C LYS A 75 -16.11 -4.38 10.17
N LYS A 76 -16.21 -5.42 10.98
CA LYS A 76 -15.10 -5.87 11.81
C LYS A 76 -14.00 -6.43 10.91
N THR A 77 -12.82 -5.81 10.94
CA THR A 77 -11.63 -6.29 10.24
C THR A 77 -11.31 -7.73 10.66
N ASP A 78 -11.09 -8.61 9.69
CA ASP A 78 -10.63 -9.98 9.91
C ASP A 78 -9.13 -10.01 10.20
N PHE A 79 -8.34 -9.32 9.37
CA PHE A 79 -6.90 -9.13 9.52
C PHE A 79 -6.46 -7.88 8.74
N ALA A 80 -5.22 -7.44 8.95
CA ALA A 80 -4.65 -6.30 8.26
C ALA A 80 -3.31 -6.61 7.59
N VAL A 81 -3.02 -5.87 6.53
CA VAL A 81 -1.78 -5.98 5.76
C VAL A 81 -1.24 -4.59 5.39
N THR A 82 0.07 -4.46 5.23
CA THR A 82 0.69 -3.25 4.67
C THR A 82 1.91 -3.60 3.83
N ASN A 83 2.13 -2.89 2.72
CA ASN A 83 3.29 -3.13 1.87
C ASN A 83 4.58 -2.55 2.47
N GLY A 84 5.68 -3.29 2.43
CA GLY A 84 6.98 -2.87 2.93
C GLY A 84 7.55 -1.63 2.23
N GLY A 85 7.08 -1.33 1.02
CA GLY A 85 7.37 -0.11 0.28
C GLY A 85 6.94 1.15 1.04
N GLY A 86 5.85 1.07 1.80
CA GLY A 86 5.32 2.11 2.68
C GLY A 86 6.20 2.42 3.90
N ILE A 87 7.03 1.47 4.34
CA ILE A 87 7.87 1.58 5.54
C ILE A 87 9.25 2.12 5.14
N ARG A 88 9.64 3.24 5.74
CA ARG A 88 10.80 4.05 5.25
C ARG A 88 11.92 4.26 6.27
N ALA A 89 11.69 3.95 7.54
CA ALA A 89 12.67 4.10 8.60
C ALA A 89 12.41 3.08 9.71
N SER A 90 13.47 2.75 10.45
CA SER A 90 13.40 2.07 11.74
C SER A 90 13.03 3.05 12.86
N ILE A 91 12.53 2.53 13.99
CA ILE A 91 12.37 3.30 15.23
C ILE A 91 13.32 2.73 16.27
N ALA A 92 14.32 3.52 16.66
CA ALA A 92 15.29 3.13 17.66
C ALA A 92 14.68 3.09 19.08
N LYS A 93 15.43 2.48 20.01
CA LYS A 93 15.14 2.55 21.44
C LYS A 93 15.21 4.00 21.94
N GLY A 94 14.50 4.30 23.01
CA GLY A 94 14.45 5.61 23.65
C GLY A 94 13.15 6.36 23.36
N LYS A 95 13.20 7.69 23.38
CA LYS A 95 12.02 8.53 23.18
C LYS A 95 11.55 8.47 21.72
N VAL A 96 10.29 8.09 21.51
CA VAL A 96 9.65 8.06 20.19
C VAL A 96 8.64 9.20 20.11
N THR A 97 8.73 9.97 19.03
CA THR A 97 7.92 11.15 18.76
C THR A 97 7.09 10.98 17.49
N ARG A 98 6.15 11.91 17.26
CA ARG A 98 5.39 11.94 16.02
C ARG A 98 6.28 12.12 14.78
N TYR A 99 7.41 12.82 14.91
CA TYR A 99 8.44 12.93 13.87
C TYR A 99 8.93 11.55 13.40
N ASP A 100 9.20 10.65 14.35
CA ASP A 100 9.72 9.31 14.05
C ASP A 100 8.67 8.51 13.27
N LEU A 101 7.39 8.63 13.64
CA LEU A 101 6.31 7.92 12.92
C LEU A 101 6.09 8.46 11.50
N ILE A 102 6.17 9.78 11.31
CA ILE A 102 6.12 10.37 9.97
C ILE A 102 7.33 9.94 9.14
N SER A 103 8.51 9.81 9.77
CA SER A 103 9.71 9.28 9.10
C SER A 103 9.53 7.82 8.66
N VAL A 104 8.75 7.01 9.41
CA VAL A 104 8.39 5.63 9.05
C VAL A 104 7.35 5.60 7.92
N LEU A 105 6.31 6.43 7.99
CA LEU A 105 5.14 6.45 7.08
C LEU A 105 4.94 7.84 6.41
N PRO A 106 5.86 8.29 5.56
CA PRO A 106 5.93 9.69 5.12
C PRO A 106 5.00 10.05 3.96
N PHE A 107 4.22 9.10 3.45
CA PHE A 107 3.44 9.29 2.22
C PHE A 107 2.06 9.91 2.45
N GLY A 108 1.67 10.13 3.72
CA GLY A 108 0.34 10.63 4.05
C GLY A 108 -0.78 9.66 3.67
N ASN A 109 -0.48 8.36 3.59
CA ASN A 109 -1.47 7.33 3.34
C ASN A 109 -2.55 7.34 4.41
N THR A 110 -3.79 7.08 4.00
CA THR A 110 -4.89 6.78 4.92
C THR A 110 -5.00 5.28 5.14
N ILE A 111 -5.60 4.90 6.27
CA ILE A 111 -6.04 3.52 6.48
C ILE A 111 -7.33 3.25 5.69
N ALA A 112 -7.44 2.10 5.07
CA ALA A 112 -8.61 1.69 4.28
C ALA A 112 -9.04 0.25 4.61
N GLN A 113 -10.33 -0.04 4.53
CA GLN A 113 -10.87 -1.39 4.57
C GLN A 113 -11.59 -1.71 3.27
N ILE A 114 -11.32 -2.91 2.74
CA ILE A 114 -11.97 -3.45 1.54
C ILE A 114 -12.46 -4.87 1.80
N ASP A 115 -13.48 -5.27 1.04
CA ASP A 115 -13.96 -6.64 0.98
C ASP A 115 -13.10 -7.44 -0.01
N VAL A 116 -12.47 -8.51 0.45
CA VAL A 116 -11.56 -9.34 -0.37
C VAL A 116 -12.00 -10.80 -0.32
N LYS A 117 -12.21 -11.41 -1.48
CA LYS A 117 -12.52 -12.84 -1.55
C LYS A 117 -11.28 -13.65 -1.13
N GLY A 118 -11.47 -14.77 -0.44
CA GLY A 118 -10.35 -15.62 0.01
C GLY A 118 -9.42 -16.09 -1.13
N SER A 119 -9.96 -16.30 -2.33
CA SER A 119 -9.15 -16.56 -3.54
C SER A 119 -8.22 -15.39 -3.90
N ASP A 120 -8.66 -14.16 -3.68
CA ASP A 120 -7.91 -12.95 -3.99
C ASP A 120 -6.88 -12.66 -2.90
N VAL A 121 -7.19 -13.00 -1.64
CA VAL A 121 -6.19 -13.03 -0.55
C VAL A 121 -5.06 -14.01 -0.89
N TRP A 122 -5.39 -15.22 -1.35
CA TRP A 122 -4.38 -16.20 -1.79
C TRP A 122 -3.51 -15.62 -2.92
N THR A 123 -4.15 -15.06 -3.94
CA THR A 123 -3.47 -14.44 -5.09
C THR A 123 -2.58 -13.28 -4.66
N ALA A 124 -3.03 -12.46 -3.71
CA ALA A 124 -2.25 -11.36 -3.15
C ALA A 124 -0.99 -11.85 -2.43
N PHE A 125 -1.06 -12.93 -1.66
CA PHE A 125 0.13 -13.46 -0.99
C PHE A 125 1.10 -14.16 -1.95
N GLU A 126 0.61 -14.81 -3.02
CA GLU A 126 1.45 -15.29 -4.11
C GLU A 126 2.20 -14.12 -4.81
N HIS A 127 1.53 -12.98 -5.01
CA HIS A 127 2.14 -11.76 -5.56
C HIS A 127 3.15 -11.12 -4.60
N SER A 128 2.78 -10.99 -3.32
CA SER A 128 3.64 -10.48 -2.23
C SER A 128 4.98 -11.19 -2.18
N LEU A 129 4.90 -12.53 -2.21
CA LEU A 129 6.05 -13.42 -2.20
C LEU A 129 6.56 -13.72 -3.60
N GLY A 130 6.18 -12.96 -4.63
CA GLY A 130 6.50 -13.26 -6.03
C GLY A 130 7.89 -12.84 -6.50
N ALA A 131 8.66 -12.11 -5.69
CA ALA A 131 9.97 -11.59 -6.06
C ALA A 131 10.98 -12.72 -6.39
N PRO A 132 11.92 -12.52 -7.34
CA PRO A 132 13.01 -13.46 -7.55
C PRO A 132 13.78 -13.77 -6.26
N THR A 133 14.42 -14.93 -6.20
CA THR A 133 15.30 -15.29 -5.08
C THR A 133 16.76 -15.05 -5.43
N THR A 134 17.57 -14.75 -4.42
CA THR A 134 19.03 -14.67 -4.51
C THR A 134 19.67 -15.40 -3.32
N GLN A 135 20.97 -15.65 -3.38
CA GLN A 135 21.75 -16.16 -2.27
C GLN A 135 22.37 -15.00 -1.48
N LYS A 136 22.14 -14.97 -0.17
CA LYS A 136 22.77 -14.03 0.76
C LYS A 136 23.21 -14.80 1.99
N ASP A 137 24.50 -14.73 2.32
CA ASP A 137 25.10 -15.42 3.47
C ASP A 137 24.76 -16.92 3.52
N GLY A 138 24.79 -17.58 2.34
CA GLY A 138 24.47 -19.00 2.20
C GLY A 138 22.99 -19.37 2.36
N LYS A 139 22.09 -18.38 2.42
CA LYS A 139 20.64 -18.58 2.51
C LYS A 139 19.92 -18.03 1.28
N THR A 140 18.93 -18.79 0.81
CA THR A 140 17.98 -18.32 -0.20
C THR A 140 17.09 -17.24 0.41
N VAL A 141 17.10 -16.04 -0.17
CA VAL A 141 16.28 -14.89 0.25
C VAL A 141 15.56 -14.29 -0.94
N LEU A 142 14.48 -13.54 -0.70
CA LEU A 142 13.83 -12.74 -1.73
C LEU A 142 14.69 -11.53 -2.09
N THR A 143 14.67 -11.14 -3.36
CA THR A 143 15.15 -9.81 -3.77
C THR A 143 14.18 -8.74 -3.27
N ALA A 144 14.68 -7.52 -3.07
CA ALA A 144 13.90 -6.45 -2.47
C ALA A 144 12.67 -6.08 -3.34
N ASN A 145 11.47 -6.32 -2.81
CA ASN A 145 10.19 -5.95 -3.39
C ASN A 145 9.44 -4.97 -2.48
N GLY A 146 9.07 -3.80 -3.00
CA GLY A 146 8.22 -2.85 -2.26
C GLY A 146 6.84 -3.43 -1.91
N GLY A 147 6.34 -4.35 -2.75
CA GLY A 147 5.05 -4.98 -2.56
C GLY A 147 5.01 -6.06 -1.49
N LEU A 148 6.12 -6.46 -0.84
CA LEU A 148 6.06 -7.49 0.20
C LEU A 148 5.11 -7.07 1.34
N LEU A 149 4.07 -7.86 1.62
CA LEU A 149 3.10 -7.58 2.68
C LEU A 149 3.66 -7.98 4.04
N HIS A 150 3.58 -7.05 4.98
CA HIS A 150 3.61 -7.33 6.42
C HIS A 150 2.19 -7.53 6.92
N ILE A 151 2.02 -8.32 7.97
CA ILE A 151 0.72 -8.89 8.33
C ILE A 151 0.44 -8.76 9.82
N SER A 152 -0.84 -8.60 10.18
CA SER A 152 -1.28 -8.50 11.57
C SER A 152 -1.32 -9.86 12.27
N ASP A 153 -1.53 -9.86 13.58
CA ASP A 153 -1.54 -11.08 14.40
C ASP A 153 -2.66 -12.06 14.06
N SER A 154 -3.75 -11.62 13.43
CA SER A 154 -4.86 -12.48 13.02
C SER A 154 -4.63 -13.28 11.73
N ILE A 155 -3.43 -13.28 11.16
CA ILE A 155 -3.10 -14.06 9.95
C ILE A 155 -1.72 -14.72 10.05
N ARG A 156 -1.63 -15.95 9.55
CA ARG A 156 -0.38 -16.69 9.33
C ARG A 156 -0.28 -17.14 7.89
N VAL A 157 0.91 -17.00 7.29
CA VAL A 157 1.18 -17.38 5.90
C VAL A 157 2.33 -18.35 5.88
N TYR A 158 2.08 -19.57 5.42
CA TYR A 158 3.07 -20.62 5.27
C TYR A 158 3.48 -20.71 3.81
N TYR A 159 4.78 -20.67 3.53
CA TYR A 159 5.28 -20.63 2.16
C TYR A 159 6.59 -21.40 1.98
N ASP A 160 6.89 -21.76 0.73
CA ASP A 160 8.15 -22.35 0.33
C ASP A 160 8.84 -21.45 -0.68
N ILE A 161 9.90 -20.79 -0.24
CA ILE A 161 10.67 -19.83 -1.04
C ILE A 161 11.36 -20.49 -2.24
N ASN A 162 11.58 -21.81 -2.20
CA ASN A 162 12.25 -22.54 -3.29
C ASN A 162 11.30 -22.89 -4.44
N LYS A 163 9.99 -22.70 -4.26
CA LYS A 163 9.02 -22.88 -5.34
C LYS A 163 9.05 -21.69 -6.32
N PRO A 164 8.66 -21.92 -7.59
CA PRO A 164 8.49 -20.84 -8.55
C PRO A 164 7.54 -19.75 -8.02
N SER A 165 7.79 -18.51 -8.43
CA SER A 165 6.88 -17.38 -8.18
C SER A 165 5.45 -17.74 -8.62
N GLY A 166 4.47 -17.35 -7.81
CA GLY A 166 3.06 -17.71 -8.03
C GLY A 166 2.66 -19.12 -7.56
N LYS A 167 3.59 -19.89 -6.97
CA LYS A 167 3.32 -21.23 -6.40
C LYS A 167 3.97 -21.41 -5.02
N ARG A 168 4.25 -20.33 -4.30
CA ARG A 168 5.02 -20.39 -3.04
C ARG A 168 4.15 -20.67 -1.84
N ILE A 169 2.85 -20.34 -1.88
CA ILE A 169 1.98 -20.50 -0.71
C ILE A 169 1.68 -21.99 -0.48
N ASN A 170 1.92 -22.42 0.76
CA ASN A 170 1.54 -23.74 1.26
C ASN A 170 0.22 -23.69 2.03
N ALA A 171 0.00 -22.64 2.82
CA ALA A 171 -1.24 -22.40 3.53
C ALA A 171 -1.36 -20.93 3.94
N ILE A 172 -2.59 -20.45 4.08
CA ILE A 172 -2.91 -19.20 4.77
C ILE A 172 -3.93 -19.55 5.84
N GLN A 173 -3.69 -19.08 7.06
CA GLN A 173 -4.58 -19.30 8.19
C GLN A 173 -5.01 -17.96 8.75
N ILE A 174 -6.31 -17.82 9.01
CA ILE A 174 -6.91 -16.63 9.60
C ILE A 174 -7.40 -16.99 11.00
N LEU A 175 -7.16 -16.12 11.97
CA LEU A 175 -7.68 -16.27 13.32
C LEU A 175 -9.20 -16.12 13.29
N ASN A 176 -9.91 -17.18 13.62
CA ASN A 176 -11.32 -17.11 13.92
C ASN A 176 -11.48 -16.45 15.30
N LYS A 177 -11.98 -15.21 15.32
CA LYS A 177 -12.11 -14.38 16.52
C LYS A 177 -13.18 -14.89 17.50
N GLU A 178 -14.09 -15.76 17.04
CA GLU A 178 -15.12 -16.38 17.89
C GLU A 178 -14.56 -17.60 18.61
N THR A 179 -13.78 -18.43 17.90
CA THR A 179 -13.23 -19.68 18.46
C THR A 179 -11.85 -19.49 19.09
N GLY A 180 -11.16 -18.40 18.77
CA GLY A 180 -9.77 -18.13 19.16
C GLY A 180 -8.74 -19.02 18.46
N LYS A 181 -9.11 -19.70 17.37
CA LYS A 181 -8.26 -20.67 16.66
C LYS A 181 -7.92 -20.18 15.26
N PHE A 182 -6.71 -20.50 14.81
CA PHE A 182 -6.33 -20.32 13.42
C PHE A 182 -6.99 -21.40 12.55
N GLU A 183 -7.67 -20.96 11.50
CA GLU A 183 -8.36 -21.82 10.53
C GLU A 183 -7.82 -21.54 9.13
N ASN A 184 -7.72 -22.57 8.29
CA ASN A 184 -7.32 -22.37 6.90
C ASN A 184 -8.29 -21.42 6.19
N ILE A 185 -7.74 -20.59 5.30
CA ILE A 185 -8.54 -19.65 4.52
C ILE A 185 -9.61 -20.38 3.70
N ASP A 186 -10.87 -19.97 3.86
CA ASP A 186 -11.94 -20.32 2.94
C ASP A 186 -11.85 -19.42 1.70
N LEU A 187 -11.56 -20.02 0.54
CA LEU A 187 -11.40 -19.31 -0.74
C LEU A 187 -12.70 -18.69 -1.28
N LYS A 188 -13.87 -19.10 -0.77
CA LYS A 188 -15.18 -18.57 -1.19
C LYS A 188 -15.67 -17.46 -0.27
N ARG A 189 -15.21 -17.42 0.98
CA ARG A 189 -15.54 -16.38 1.95
C ARG A 189 -15.00 -15.02 1.53
N VAL A 190 -15.74 -13.97 1.84
CA VAL A 190 -15.28 -12.57 1.77
C VAL A 190 -14.73 -12.19 3.14
N TYR A 191 -13.52 -11.62 3.15
CA TYR A 191 -12.84 -11.12 4.34
C TYR A 191 -12.82 -9.59 4.31
N HIS A 192 -12.93 -8.97 5.47
CA HIS A 192 -12.79 -7.53 5.63
C HIS A 192 -11.33 -7.22 5.97
N VAL A 193 -10.58 -6.78 4.97
CA VAL A 193 -9.13 -6.62 5.09
C VAL A 193 -8.80 -5.14 5.22
N THR A 194 -8.08 -4.79 6.28
CA THR A 194 -7.58 -3.43 6.47
C THR A 194 -6.17 -3.28 5.92
N MET A 195 -5.93 -2.23 5.15
CA MET A 195 -4.64 -1.95 4.53
C MET A 195 -4.43 -0.44 4.35
N ASN A 196 -3.29 -0.02 3.81
CA ASN A 196 -3.10 1.37 3.38
C ASN A 196 -3.84 1.62 2.06
N ASP A 197 -4.33 2.84 1.87
CA ASP A 197 -5.08 3.27 0.68
C ASP A 197 -4.35 3.00 -0.65
N PHE A 198 -3.01 3.13 -0.67
CA PHE A 198 -2.18 2.81 -1.83
C PHE A 198 -2.34 1.36 -2.28
N THR A 199 -2.18 0.40 -1.37
CA THR A 199 -2.35 -1.03 -1.68
C THR A 199 -3.80 -1.38 -1.95
N ALA A 200 -4.76 -0.77 -1.23
CA ALA A 200 -6.19 -0.93 -1.51
C ALA A 200 -6.59 -0.45 -2.92
N SER A 201 -5.83 0.49 -3.49
CA SER A 201 -6.01 1.01 -4.86
C SER A 201 -5.29 0.18 -5.93
N GLY A 202 -4.67 -0.95 -5.57
CA GLY A 202 -3.89 -1.78 -6.49
C GLY A 202 -2.44 -1.32 -6.71
N GLY A 203 -1.92 -0.45 -5.84
CA GLY A 203 -0.49 -0.09 -5.81
C GLY A 203 0.41 -1.31 -5.68
N ASP A 204 1.68 -1.21 -6.07
CA ASP A 204 2.65 -2.33 -6.11
C ASP A 204 2.20 -3.56 -6.91
N GLY A 205 1.22 -3.42 -7.80
CA GLY A 205 0.72 -4.50 -8.66
C GLY A 205 -0.36 -5.37 -8.02
N TYR A 206 -0.96 -4.94 -6.90
CA TYR A 206 -2.06 -5.63 -6.24
C TYR A 206 -3.41 -5.47 -6.97
N SER A 207 -3.45 -5.81 -8.26
CA SER A 207 -4.65 -5.64 -9.11
C SER A 207 -5.85 -6.51 -8.70
N MET A 208 -5.63 -7.54 -7.87
CA MET A 208 -6.70 -8.33 -7.25
C MET A 208 -7.41 -7.59 -6.11
N PHE A 209 -6.84 -6.50 -5.62
CA PHE A 209 -7.51 -5.56 -4.72
C PHE A 209 -8.23 -4.48 -5.52
N GLY A 210 -9.30 -3.94 -4.94
CA GLY A 210 -10.09 -2.87 -5.54
C GLY A 210 -11.53 -2.89 -5.03
N GLY A 211 -12.41 -2.22 -5.77
CA GLY A 211 -13.81 -2.09 -5.40
C GLY A 211 -14.07 -0.98 -4.36
N PRO A 212 -15.28 -0.95 -3.78
CA PRO A 212 -15.64 0.01 -2.74
C PRO A 212 -14.71 -0.11 -1.53
N ARG A 213 -14.37 1.04 -0.94
CA ARG A 213 -13.51 1.11 0.23
C ARG A 213 -14.05 2.08 1.27
N GLU A 214 -13.88 1.72 2.53
CA GLU A 214 -14.07 2.62 3.66
C GLU A 214 -12.70 3.15 4.08
N GLU A 215 -12.51 4.47 4.08
CA GLU A 215 -11.25 5.11 4.46
C GLU A 215 -11.36 5.79 5.84
N GLY A 216 -10.27 5.76 6.59
CA GLY A 216 -10.16 6.36 7.92
C GLY A 216 -9.16 7.51 7.98
N ILE A 217 -8.59 7.70 9.17
CA ILE A 217 -7.57 8.72 9.43
C ILE A 217 -6.21 8.37 8.77
N SER A 218 -5.24 9.26 8.90
CA SER A 218 -3.89 9.03 8.41
C SER A 218 -3.20 7.87 9.13
N LEU A 219 -2.41 7.08 8.39
CA LEU A 219 -1.82 5.85 8.89
C LEU A 219 -0.78 6.09 10.01
N ASP A 220 -0.07 7.23 9.98
CA ASP A 220 0.81 7.67 11.07
C ASP A 220 0.04 7.87 12.38
N GLN A 221 -1.18 8.42 12.31
CA GLN A 221 -2.03 8.64 13.49
C GLN A 221 -2.59 7.33 14.03
N VAL A 222 -2.91 6.38 13.14
CA VAL A 222 -3.30 5.02 13.55
C VAL A 222 -2.17 4.37 14.35
N LEU A 223 -0.94 4.39 13.82
CA LEU A 223 0.22 3.84 14.50
C LEU A 223 0.52 4.57 15.82
N ALA A 224 0.47 5.90 15.85
CA ALA A 224 0.66 6.69 17.07
C ALA A 224 -0.33 6.29 18.17
N SER A 225 -1.62 6.21 17.83
CA SER A 225 -2.68 5.88 18.78
C SER A 225 -2.50 4.47 19.34
N TYR A 226 -2.11 3.53 18.49
CA TYR A 226 -1.84 2.16 18.90
C TYR A 226 -0.63 2.05 19.83
N LEU A 227 0.52 2.64 19.45
CA LEU A 227 1.77 2.54 20.21
C LEU A 227 1.70 3.16 21.61
N LYS A 228 0.80 4.13 21.83
CA LYS A 228 0.54 4.70 23.17
C LYS A 228 -0.03 3.70 24.17
N THR A 229 -0.69 2.65 23.70
CA THR A 229 -1.46 1.73 24.56
C THR A 229 -1.10 0.26 24.38
N ALA A 230 -0.41 -0.10 23.30
CA ALA A 230 -0.04 -1.46 22.99
C ALA A 230 0.99 -2.02 23.98
N ASN A 231 0.87 -3.32 24.29
CA ASN A 231 1.95 -4.07 24.93
C ASN A 231 3.10 -4.25 23.93
N LEU A 232 4.14 -3.41 24.04
CA LEU A 232 5.27 -3.41 23.09
C LEU A 232 6.17 -4.64 23.19
N ALA A 233 6.15 -5.37 24.31
CA ALA A 233 7.00 -6.54 24.52
C ALA A 233 6.78 -7.64 23.46
N LYS A 234 5.59 -7.71 22.84
CA LYS A 234 5.33 -8.68 21.76
C LYS A 234 6.12 -8.40 20.47
N TYR A 235 6.74 -7.23 20.36
CA TYR A 235 7.61 -6.86 19.24
C TYR A 235 9.10 -6.95 19.56
N ASP A 236 9.46 -7.40 20.78
CA ASP A 236 10.84 -7.67 21.17
C ASP A 236 11.32 -9.02 20.60
N THR A 237 11.44 -9.07 19.27
CA THR A 237 11.89 -10.26 18.55
C THR A 237 12.67 -9.86 17.30
N THR A 238 13.70 -10.64 16.99
CA THR A 238 14.45 -10.57 15.73
C THR A 238 13.94 -11.54 14.68
N GLU A 239 13.05 -12.46 15.08
CA GLU A 239 12.50 -13.52 14.24
C GLU A 239 10.98 -13.54 14.43
N PRO A 240 10.26 -12.58 13.82
CA PRO A 240 8.80 -12.59 13.85
C PRO A 240 8.25 -13.86 13.17
N GLN A 241 7.11 -14.36 13.65
CA GLN A 241 6.60 -15.70 13.35
C GLN A 241 5.17 -15.65 12.77
N ARG A 242 4.91 -14.82 11.75
CA ARG A 242 3.61 -14.80 11.06
C ARG A 242 3.73 -15.23 9.61
N MET A 243 4.86 -14.96 8.96
CA MET A 243 5.24 -15.48 7.65
C MET A 243 6.27 -16.61 7.81
N LEU A 244 5.78 -17.85 7.70
CA LEU A 244 6.49 -19.05 8.14
C LEU A 244 6.95 -19.88 6.94
N LEU A 245 8.22 -20.32 6.97
CA LEU A 245 8.73 -21.25 5.97
C LEU A 245 8.16 -22.66 6.19
N GLY A 246 7.84 -23.35 5.10
CA GLY A 246 7.35 -24.72 5.12
C GLY A 246 5.83 -24.81 5.22
N LYS A 247 5.33 -25.82 5.95
CA LYS A 247 3.90 -26.14 6.08
C LYS A 247 3.47 -25.98 7.54
N PRO A 248 2.18 -25.71 7.81
CA PRO A 248 1.65 -25.74 9.17
C PRO A 248 1.91 -27.09 9.84
N ALA A 249 2.08 -27.10 11.16
CA ALA A 249 2.18 -28.34 11.94
C ALA A 249 0.92 -29.20 11.74
N VAL A 250 1.03 -30.53 11.85
CA VAL A 250 -0.09 -31.45 11.62
C VAL A 250 -1.31 -31.15 12.51
N SER A 251 -1.08 -30.67 13.74
CA SER A 251 -2.13 -30.22 14.67
C SER A 251 -2.81 -28.90 14.27
N GLU A 252 -2.18 -28.13 13.40
CA GLU A 252 -2.70 -26.86 12.85
C GLU A 252 -3.31 -27.07 11.45
N GLN A 253 -3.15 -28.26 10.86
CA GLN A 253 -3.83 -28.63 9.63
C GLN A 253 -5.24 -29.12 9.94
N PRO A 254 -6.25 -28.78 9.13
CA PRO A 254 -7.58 -29.35 9.31
C PRO A 254 -7.50 -30.88 9.19
N ALA A 255 -8.24 -31.57 10.06
CA ALA A 255 -8.38 -33.02 9.96
C ALA A 255 -8.80 -33.38 8.53
N LYS A 256 -8.01 -34.20 7.83
CA LYS A 256 -8.37 -34.71 6.51
C LYS A 256 -9.67 -35.49 6.63
N GLY A 257 -10.79 -34.87 6.22
CA GLY A 257 -12.11 -35.47 6.28
C GLY A 257 -12.93 -35.13 5.04
N GLN A 258 -13.12 -36.15 4.20
CA GLN A 258 -14.13 -36.29 3.15
C GLN A 258 -13.92 -35.55 1.82
N GLN A 259 -13.07 -36.13 0.97
CA GLN A 259 -13.36 -36.17 -0.47
C GLN A 259 -13.82 -37.59 -0.79
N GLY A 260 -15.11 -37.72 -1.11
CA GLY A 260 -15.77 -39.00 -1.37
C GLY A 260 -15.13 -39.73 -2.54
N SER A 261 -14.64 -40.93 -2.24
CA SER A 261 -14.38 -41.99 -3.22
C SER A 261 -15.72 -42.41 -3.85
N LYS A 262 -15.83 -42.24 -5.17
CA LYS A 262 -16.52 -43.21 -6.03
C LYS A 262 -15.69 -43.42 -7.28
N GLY A 263 -14.85 -44.46 -7.25
CA GLY A 263 -14.46 -45.15 -8.46
C GLY A 263 -15.60 -46.06 -8.91
N SER A 264 -15.91 -46.03 -10.21
CA SER A 264 -16.45 -47.19 -10.90
C SER A 264 -15.78 -47.27 -12.27
N LYS A 265 -15.05 -48.36 -12.48
CA LYS A 265 -14.51 -48.77 -13.78
C LYS A 265 -15.66 -49.33 -14.63
N SER A 266 -15.69 -48.98 -15.91
CA SER A 266 -15.87 -49.95 -17.00
C SER A 266 -15.44 -49.29 -18.31
N GLY A 267 -14.51 -49.91 -19.01
CA GLY A 267 -14.08 -49.48 -20.34
C GLY A 267 -14.88 -50.16 -21.45
N LYS A 268 -14.90 -49.54 -22.63
CA LYS A 268 -14.43 -50.09 -23.92
C LYS A 268 -14.84 -49.16 -25.08
N ASP A 269 -13.87 -48.98 -25.99
CA ASP A 269 -13.95 -48.82 -27.46
C ASP A 269 -14.90 -47.73 -28.00
N THR A 270 -14.50 -46.73 -28.80
CA THR A 270 -13.73 -46.75 -30.06
C THR A 270 -13.25 -45.32 -30.44
N GLN A 271 -12.10 -45.20 -31.11
CA GLN A 271 -11.62 -43.99 -31.82
C GLN A 271 -12.26 -43.88 -33.24
N PRO A 272 -11.86 -42.93 -34.14
CA PRO A 272 -12.01 -41.47 -34.09
C PRO A 272 -12.68 -40.93 -35.38
N ILE A 273 -13.13 -39.67 -35.42
CA ILE A 273 -13.46 -38.98 -36.69
C ILE A 273 -12.83 -37.59 -36.72
N GLY A 274 -11.85 -37.45 -37.63
CA GLY A 274 -11.83 -36.40 -38.65
C GLY A 274 -11.27 -35.03 -38.29
N ASP A 275 -10.01 -34.83 -38.66
CA ASP A 275 -9.49 -33.52 -39.06
C ASP A 275 -10.29 -32.98 -40.26
N ASP A 276 -10.68 -31.70 -40.22
CA ASP A 276 -10.43 -30.79 -41.34
C ASP A 276 -10.82 -29.32 -41.07
N LYS A 277 -9.85 -28.46 -41.45
CA LYS A 277 -9.97 -27.10 -42.02
C LYS A 277 -10.09 -25.87 -41.11
N VAL A 278 -8.92 -25.23 -41.00
CA VAL A 278 -8.68 -23.78 -40.91
C VAL A 278 -9.27 -23.05 -42.13
N MET A 279 -9.92 -21.90 -41.92
CA MET A 279 -9.79 -20.67 -42.74
C MET A 279 -10.36 -19.44 -41.99
N ASP A 280 -9.55 -18.38 -41.98
CA ASP A 280 -9.76 -17.04 -41.41
C ASP A 280 -10.47 -16.09 -42.43
N PRO A 281 -10.57 -14.76 -42.21
CA PRO A 281 -11.69 -13.98 -41.68
C PRO A 281 -12.52 -13.22 -42.74
N ALA A 282 -13.49 -12.44 -42.25
CA ALA A 282 -14.20 -11.32 -42.89
C ALA A 282 -15.65 -11.58 -43.37
N LYS A 283 -16.61 -11.12 -42.55
CA LYS A 283 -17.81 -10.38 -42.98
C LYS A 283 -18.57 -9.83 -41.76
N LYS A 284 -18.60 -8.50 -41.62
CA LYS A 284 -19.59 -7.79 -40.78
C LYS A 284 -20.96 -7.82 -41.45
N PRO A 285 -22.05 -7.79 -40.68
CA PRO A 285 -23.09 -6.80 -40.94
C PRO A 285 -23.62 -6.06 -39.70
N ALA A 286 -23.74 -4.74 -39.90
CA ALA A 286 -24.69 -3.69 -39.48
C ALA A 286 -25.65 -3.80 -38.24
N PRO A 287 -26.08 -2.64 -37.67
CA PRO A 287 -26.46 -2.47 -36.26
C PRO A 287 -27.97 -2.52 -35.98
N GLY A 288 -28.34 -2.94 -34.76
CA GLY A 288 -29.73 -2.98 -34.27
C GLY A 288 -30.00 -2.02 -33.10
N LYS A 289 -30.76 -0.95 -33.41
CA LYS A 289 -31.67 -0.12 -32.59
C LYS A 289 -31.36 0.14 -31.09
N VAL A 290 -30.88 1.36 -30.83
CA VAL A 290 -31.12 2.12 -29.58
C VAL A 290 -32.44 2.87 -29.70
N VAL A 291 -33.28 2.80 -28.66
CA VAL A 291 -34.43 3.67 -28.47
C VAL A 291 -33.95 5.00 -27.87
N LEU A 292 -34.11 6.09 -28.62
CA LEU A 292 -33.85 7.46 -28.17
C LEU A 292 -35.20 8.14 -27.89
N LEU A 293 -35.40 8.65 -26.66
CA LEU A 293 -36.26 9.80 -26.45
C LEU A 293 -35.41 11.07 -26.60
N LEU A 294 -35.81 11.93 -27.54
CA LEU A 294 -35.37 13.32 -27.74
C LEU A 294 -35.62 14.13 -26.45
N ALA A 295 -34.85 15.17 -26.10
CA ALA A 295 -34.67 16.46 -26.77
C ALA A 295 -33.76 17.30 -25.84
N HIS A 296 -32.96 18.31 -26.18
CA HIS A 296 -32.75 19.15 -27.36
C HIS A 296 -31.31 19.72 -27.22
N ARG A 297 -30.45 19.56 -28.22
CA ARG A 297 -30.07 20.54 -29.27
C ARG A 297 -29.21 21.71 -28.78
N GLY A 298 -27.98 21.75 -29.32
CA GLY A 298 -27.05 22.88 -29.25
C GLY A 298 -25.64 22.52 -29.71
N THR A 299 -25.52 21.96 -30.92
CA THR A 299 -24.30 21.58 -31.66
C THR A 299 -23.44 22.80 -32.06
N VAL A 300 -22.09 22.73 -32.12
CA VAL A 300 -21.18 22.52 -33.30
C VAL A 300 -19.90 23.31 -32.93
N SER A 301 -18.63 23.01 -33.25
CA SER A 301 -17.86 21.89 -33.81
C SER A 301 -16.42 22.04 -33.31
N SER A 302 -15.69 20.93 -33.27
CA SER A 302 -14.23 20.91 -33.21
C SER A 302 -13.68 20.71 -34.63
N GLY A 303 -12.77 21.60 -35.05
CA GLY A 303 -11.98 21.51 -36.27
C GLY A 303 -10.50 21.73 -35.97
N THR A 304 -9.67 21.01 -36.69
CA THR A 304 -8.24 20.71 -36.52
C THR A 304 -7.26 21.81 -36.97
N GLU A 305 -6.02 21.67 -36.47
CA GLU A 305 -4.71 22.08 -37.04
C GLU A 305 -4.31 23.56 -37.17
N GLY A 306 -3.06 23.85 -36.74
CA GLY A 306 -2.12 24.58 -37.58
C GLY A 306 -1.73 26.02 -37.20
N SER A 307 -0.51 26.13 -36.67
CA SER A 307 0.48 27.20 -36.96
C SER A 307 0.27 28.65 -36.47
N GLY A 308 1.37 29.24 -35.98
CA GLY A 308 1.83 30.54 -36.45
C GLY A 308 1.33 31.81 -35.75
N ARG A 309 2.20 32.34 -34.87
CA ARG A 309 2.58 33.77 -34.71
C ARG A 309 1.50 34.87 -34.66
N THR A 310 1.52 35.55 -33.50
CA THR A 310 1.65 37.01 -33.30
C THR A 310 0.73 37.94 -34.07
N ILE A 311 -0.11 38.74 -33.37
CA ILE A 311 -0.21 40.20 -33.61
C ILE A 311 -0.41 40.91 -32.26
N GLU A 312 0.40 41.95 -32.06
CA GLU A 312 0.39 42.98 -31.03
C GLU A 312 -0.97 43.71 -30.96
N GLY A 313 -1.44 44.15 -29.79
CA GLY A 313 -1.12 45.49 -29.32
C GLY A 313 -2.14 46.52 -29.80
N ALA A 314 -3.09 46.88 -28.94
CA ALA A 314 -3.73 48.19 -28.98
C ALA A 314 -4.13 48.59 -27.56
N THR A 315 -3.26 49.41 -26.96
CA THR A 315 -3.51 50.22 -25.76
C THR A 315 -4.64 51.22 -25.99
N VAL A 316 -5.53 51.36 -25.01
CA VAL A 316 -6.17 52.64 -24.68
C VAL A 316 -5.88 52.93 -23.21
N SER A 317 -5.14 54.01 -22.98
CA SER A 317 -4.95 54.60 -21.66
C SER A 317 -6.05 55.63 -21.39
N SER A 318 -6.50 55.76 -20.16
CA SER A 318 -6.33 57.02 -19.42
C SER A 318 -6.71 56.86 -17.93
N LYS A 319 -5.95 57.58 -17.10
CA LYS A 319 -5.93 57.65 -15.64
C LYS A 319 -7.24 58.27 -15.09
N SER A 320 -7.68 58.02 -13.86
CA SER A 320 -7.08 58.52 -12.62
C SER A 320 -8.06 58.32 -11.45
N GLY A 321 -7.57 58.25 -10.20
CA GLY A 321 -8.37 58.60 -9.02
C GLY A 321 -8.25 57.65 -7.82
N ASN A 322 -7.57 58.11 -6.76
CA ASN A 322 -7.50 57.49 -5.42
C ASN A 322 -8.78 57.77 -4.61
N ASN A 323 -9.42 56.76 -4.01
CA ASN A 323 -9.67 56.64 -2.55
C ASN A 323 -10.62 55.47 -2.19
N TRP A 324 -10.42 55.00 -0.97
CA TRP A 324 -10.89 53.77 -0.31
C TRP A 324 -12.38 53.76 0.11
N LEU A 325 -13.04 52.59 0.03
CA LEU A 325 -13.91 52.02 1.08
C LEU A 325 -14.34 50.58 0.78
N GLU A 326 -14.45 49.81 1.86
CA GLU A 326 -14.70 48.37 1.96
C GLU A 326 -15.98 47.88 1.28
N CYS A 327 -15.92 46.64 0.78
CA CYS A 327 -17.06 45.73 0.84
C CYS A 327 -16.55 44.30 1.06
N GLN A 328 -16.69 43.81 2.29
CA GLN A 328 -16.55 42.40 2.61
C GLN A 328 -17.66 41.61 1.92
N CYS A 329 -17.27 40.56 1.20
CA CYS A 329 -18.10 39.37 1.11
C CYS A 329 -17.21 38.14 0.88
N LEU A 330 -17.21 37.26 1.89
CA LEU A 330 -16.61 35.93 1.87
C LEU A 330 -17.01 35.18 0.59
N LYS A 331 -16.02 34.62 -0.12
CA LYS A 331 -16.17 33.31 -0.76
C LYS A 331 -14.97 32.43 -0.42
N VAL A 332 -15.25 31.50 0.48
CA VAL A 332 -14.45 30.33 0.80
C VAL A 332 -14.21 29.54 -0.49
N ALA A 333 -12.98 29.55 -1.00
CA ALA A 333 -12.48 28.55 -1.93
C ALA A 333 -11.36 27.78 -1.23
N ARG A 334 -11.68 26.53 -0.87
CA ARG A 334 -10.83 25.55 -0.20
C ARG A 334 -9.44 25.47 -0.83
N MET A 335 -8.41 25.93 -0.10
CA MET A 335 -7.05 25.42 -0.24
C MET A 335 -6.99 23.99 0.31
N ARG A 336 -7.01 23.00 -0.58
CA ARG A 336 -6.63 21.60 -0.29
C ARG A 336 -5.79 21.09 -1.45
N ASN A 337 -4.48 21.34 -1.46
CA ASN A 337 -3.46 20.44 -2.06
C ASN A 337 -2.02 20.99 -2.10
N SER A 338 -1.75 22.22 -1.69
CA SER A 338 -0.40 22.80 -1.84
C SER A 338 0.57 22.43 -0.71
N TYR A 339 0.07 22.12 0.49
CA TYR A 339 0.91 21.82 1.66
C TYR A 339 1.48 20.39 1.66
N GLN A 340 0.72 19.40 1.18
CA GLN A 340 1.16 17.99 1.20
C GLN A 340 2.27 17.68 0.19
N LYS A 341 2.34 18.41 -0.93
CA LYS A 341 3.39 18.20 -1.95
C LYS A 341 4.76 18.73 -1.52
N LEU A 342 4.79 19.70 -0.59
CA LEU A 342 6.01 20.26 0.00
C LEU A 342 6.53 19.40 1.18
N GLU A 343 5.67 18.67 1.89
CA GLU A 343 6.05 17.77 2.99
C GLU A 343 6.78 16.51 2.49
N LEU A 344 6.34 15.94 1.36
CA LEU A 344 6.97 14.77 0.71
C LEU A 344 8.42 15.01 0.25
N ILE A 345 8.74 16.24 -0.14
CA ILE A 345 10.11 16.64 -0.51
C ILE A 345 11.01 16.73 0.73
N LYS A 346 10.46 17.11 1.91
CA LYS A 346 11.24 17.37 3.13
C LYS A 346 11.66 16.10 3.89
N VAL A 347 10.79 15.10 3.98
CA VAL A 347 11.12 13.86 4.71
C VAL A 347 12.10 12.97 3.92
N GLN A 348 12.00 12.96 2.57
CA GLN A 348 13.03 12.35 1.73
C GLN A 348 14.34 13.16 1.67
N ALA A 349 14.27 14.48 1.88
CA ALA A 349 15.44 15.32 1.99
C ALA A 349 16.21 15.11 3.29
N GLN A 350 15.61 14.71 4.42
CA GLN A 350 16.35 14.63 5.69
C GLN A 350 17.29 13.43 5.85
N LYS A 351 17.09 12.32 5.12
CA LYS A 351 18.14 11.30 4.95
C LYS A 351 19.08 11.58 3.76
N ARG A 352 18.87 12.68 3.03
CA ARG A 352 19.68 13.09 1.86
C ARG A 352 20.43 14.42 2.02
N CYS A 353 20.07 15.28 2.96
CA CYS A 353 20.61 16.64 3.12
C CYS A 353 21.66 16.78 4.24
N LEU A 354 22.25 15.67 4.68
CA LEU A 354 23.56 15.72 5.35
C LEU A 354 24.72 15.70 4.35
N TYR A 355 24.41 15.70 3.04
CA TYR A 355 25.37 15.83 1.94
C TYR A 355 24.75 16.63 0.77
N TYR A 356 24.21 17.83 1.04
CA TYR A 356 23.91 18.83 0.00
C TYR A 356 24.31 20.21 0.47
#